data_AF-A0A1G6PZL3-F1
#
_entry.id   AF-A0A1G6PZL3-F1
#
_cell.length_a   1.000
_cell.length_b   1.000
_cell.length_c   1.000
_cell.angle_alpha   90.00
_cell.angle_beta   90.00
_cell.angle_gamma   90.00
#
_symmetry.space_group_name_H-M   'P 1'
#
loop_
_entity.id
_entity.type
_entity.pdbx_description
1 polymer ?
#
loop_
_entity_poly.entity_id
_entity_poly.type
_entity_poly.pdbx_seq_one_letter_code
_entity_poly.pdbx_strand_id
1 'polypeptide(L)' 'MARQATAAATARKPDEAVEIARNVATIAVETRSARMRRELTELERAMRPWHDAPVGRDLAAILAPVTERN' A
#
# COMPACT_ATOMS: atom_id res chain seq x y z
N MET A 1 10.38 -4.01 0.77
CA MET A 1 9.17 -4.45 0.07
C MET A 1 8.21 -3.28 -0.13
N ALA A 2 7.62 -2.67 0.90
CA ALA A 2 6.75 -1.50 0.71
C ALA A 2 7.49 -0.30 0.09
N ARG A 3 8.78 -0.11 0.41
CA ARG A 3 9.63 0.87 -0.28
C ARG A 3 9.69 0.68 -1.80
N GLN A 4 9.59 -0.55 -2.30
CA GLN A 4 9.52 -0.82 -3.75
C GLN A 4 8.17 -0.40 -4.32
N ALA A 5 7.07 -0.65 -3.61
CA ALA A 5 5.76 -0.10 -3.99
C ALA A 5 5.79 1.43 -4.05
N THR A 6 6.41 2.08 -3.06
CA THR A 6 6.56 3.55 -3.06
C THR A 6 7.41 4.01 -4.24
N ALA A 7 8.50 3.30 -4.55
CA ALA A 7 9.33 3.62 -5.72
C ALA A 7 8.54 3.49 -7.03
N ALA A 8 7.73 2.44 -7.19
CA ALA A 8 6.87 2.25 -8.35
C ALA A 8 5.80 3.36 -8.46
N ALA A 9 5.18 3.74 -7.35
CA ALA A 9 4.26 4.88 -7.30
C ALA A 9 4.94 6.18 -7.74
N THR A 10 6.14 6.47 -7.23
CA THR A 10 6.92 7.66 -7.65
C THR A 10 7.37 7.60 -9.11
N ALA A 11 7.57 6.41 -9.66
CA ALA A 11 7.88 6.19 -11.07
C ALA A 11 6.64 6.23 -11.98
N ARG A 12 5.48 6.66 -11.47
CA ARG A 12 4.18 6.71 -12.17
C ARG A 12 3.71 5.35 -12.68
N LYS A 13 4.05 4.28 -11.96
CA LYS A 13 3.56 2.91 -12.18
C LYS A 13 2.64 2.48 -11.04
N PRO A 14 1.41 3.02 -10.98
CA PRO A 14 0.51 2.78 -9.86
C PRO A 14 0.04 1.33 -9.80
N ASP A 15 -0.12 0.65 -10.93
CA ASP A 15 -0.54 -0.76 -10.96
C ASP A 15 0.51 -1.68 -10.32
N GLU A 16 1.79 -1.50 -10.68
CA GLU A 16 2.92 -2.23 -10.10
C GLU A 16 3.05 -1.92 -8.59
N ALA A 17 2.79 -0.69 -8.18
CA ALA A 17 2.77 -0.30 -6.77
C ALA A 17 1.67 -1.05 -5.99
N VAL A 18 0.47 -1.20 -6.56
CA VAL A 18 -0.65 -1.93 -5.94
C VAL A 18 -0.39 -3.42 -5.82
N GLU A 19 0.21 -4.05 -6.84
CA GLU A 19 0.59 -5.46 -6.77
C GLU A 19 1.59 -5.72 -5.63
N ILE A 20 2.60 -4.87 -5.50
CA ILE A 20 3.57 -4.98 -4.40
C ILE A 20 2.87 -4.69 -3.06
N ALA A 21 1.97 -3.70 -3.00
CA ALA A 21 1.21 -3.36 -1.80
C ALA A 21 0.39 -4.55 -1.28
N ARG A 22 -0.26 -5.29 -2.19
CA ARG A 22 -1.06 -6.48 -1.86
C ARG A 22 -0.23 -7.52 -1.11
N ASN A 23 0.94 -7.87 -1.64
CA ASN A 23 1.83 -8.85 -1.01
C ASN A 23 2.32 -8.38 0.36
N VAL A 24 2.66 -7.10 0.49
CA VAL A 24 3.10 -6.52 1.76
C VAL A 24 1.98 -6.46 2.79
N ALA A 25 0.76 -6.10 2.39
CA ALA A 25 -0.40 -6.01 3.27
C ALA A 25 -0.75 -7.36 3.88
N THR A 26 -0.75 -8.44 3.09
CA THR A 26 -0.95 -9.81 3.58
C THR A 26 0.05 -10.14 4.70
N ILE A 27 1.34 -9.95 4.45
CA ILE A 27 2.39 -10.23 5.43
C ILE A 27 2.23 -9.32 6.67
N ALA A 28 1.85 -8.06 6.49
CA ALA A 28 1.66 -7.12 7.60
C ALA A 28 0.48 -7.51 8.51
N VAL A 29 -0.59 -8.08 7.95
CA VAL A 29 -1.73 -8.61 8.71
C VAL A 29 -1.35 -9.88 9.46
N GLU A 30 -0.65 -10.79 8.80
CA GLU A 30 -0.20 -12.08 9.37
C GLU A 30 0.79 -11.88 10.53
N THR A 31 1.79 -11.03 10.32
CA THR A 31 2.89 -10.80 11.27
C THR A 31 2.60 -9.71 12.30
N ARG A 32 1.54 -8.92 12.10
CA ARG A 32 1.22 -7.70 12.87
C ARG A 32 2.40 -6.72 12.98
N SER A 33 3.27 -6.68 11.97
CA SER A 33 4.48 -5.86 12.00
C SER A 33 4.17 -4.36 11.92
N ALA A 34 4.37 -3.65 13.02
CA ALA A 34 4.20 -2.19 13.09
C ALA A 34 5.10 -1.45 12.08
N ARG A 35 6.28 -1.99 11.78
CA ARG A 35 7.19 -1.44 10.76
C ARG A 35 6.55 -1.48 9.38
N MET A 36 5.98 -2.61 8.98
CA MET A 36 5.34 -2.76 7.66
C MET A 36 4.09 -1.89 7.53
N ARG A 37 3.30 -1.76 8.61
CA ARG A 37 2.16 -0.83 8.65
C ARG A 37 2.59 0.63 8.37
N ARG A 38 3.70 1.08 8.95
CA ARG A 38 4.25 2.42 8.69
C ARG A 38 4.65 2.59 7.23
N GLU A 39 5.35 1.63 6.65
CA GLU A 39 5.75 1.74 5.24
C GLU A 39 4.54 1.72 4.28
N LEU A 40 3.48 0.97 4.61
CA LEU A 40 2.21 0.99 3.84
C LEU A 40 1.48 2.33 3.96
N THR A 41 1.56 3.00 5.10
CA THR A 41 1.02 4.36 5.27
C THR A 41 1.78 5.37 4.40
N GLU A 42 3.09 5.22 4.25
CA GLU A 42 3.89 6.07 3.36
C GLU A 42 3.52 5.83 1.89
N LEU A 43 3.25 4.57 1.51
CA LEU A 43 2.75 4.24 0.18
C LEU A 43 1.39 4.88 -0.11
N GLU A 44 0.44 4.81 0.82
CA GLU A 44 -0.88 5.45 0.68
C GLU A 44 -0.74 6.96 0.41
N ARG A 45 0.18 7.62 1.11
CA ARG A 45 0.49 9.04 0.89
C ARG A 45 1.10 9.30 -0.49
N ALA A 46 2.03 8.45 -0.93
CA ALA A 46 2.65 8.55 -2.25
C ALA A 46 1.64 8.31 -3.39
N MET A 47 0.62 7.47 -3.13
CA MET A 47 -0.45 7.17 -4.09
C MET A 47 -1.64 8.13 -4.06
N ARG A 48 -1.62 9.17 -3.21
CA ARG A 48 -2.65 10.23 -3.19
C ARG A 48 -3.05 10.79 -4.57
N PRO A 49 -2.13 11.00 -5.53
CA PRO A 49 -2.51 11.48 -6.87
C PRO A 49 -3.46 10.56 -7.64
N TRP A 50 -3.53 9.28 -7.26
CA TRP A 50 -4.40 8.28 -7.90
C TRP A 50 -5.58 7.88 -7.02
N HIS A 51 -5.85 8.59 -5.92
CA HIS A 51 -6.90 8.22 -4.97
C HIS A 51 -8.28 8.06 -5.60
N ASP A 52 -8.64 8.95 -6.54
CA ASP A 52 -9.92 8.90 -7.25
C ASP A 52 -9.95 7.87 -8.39
N ALA A 53 -8.79 7.37 -8.82
CA ALA A 53 -8.66 6.36 -9.86
C ALA A 53 -8.95 4.95 -9.31
N PRO A 54 -9.34 3.99 -10.17
CA PRO A 54 -9.59 2.61 -9.75
C PRO A 54 -8.43 2.01 -8.95
N VAL A 55 -7.20 2.28 -9.39
CA VAL A 55 -5.97 1.81 -8.74
C VAL A 55 -5.79 2.35 -7.30
N GLY A 56 -6.26 3.57 -7.01
CA GLY A 56 -6.24 4.14 -5.66
C GLY A 56 -7.30 3.52 -4.75
N ARG A 57 -8.47 3.17 -5.30
CA ARG A 57 -9.52 2.47 -4.55
C ARG A 57 -9.11 1.03 -4.23
N ASP A 58 -8.46 0.35 -5.16
CA ASP A 58 -7.91 -0.98 -4.95
C ASP A 58 -6.86 -0.97 -3.84
N LEU A 59 -5.97 0.04 -3.84
CA LEU A 59 -5.02 0.24 -2.75
C LEU A 59 -5.74 0.42 -1.41
N ALA A 60 -6.75 1.30 -1.34
CA ALA A 60 -7.51 1.53 -0.11
C ALA A 60 -8.17 0.25 0.42
N ALA A 61 -8.74 -0.57 -0.46
CA ALA A 61 -9.32 -1.87 -0.11
C ALA A 61 -8.28 -2.86 0.42
N ILE A 62 -7.07 -2.87 -0.16
CA ILE A 62 -5.94 -3.70 0.30
C ILE A 62 -5.46 -3.25 1.68
N LEU A 63 -5.44 -1.95 1.94
CA LEU A 63 -4.95 -1.38 3.19
C LEU A 63 -5.97 -1.46 4.32
N ALA A 64 -7.27 -1.46 4.04
CA ALA A 64 -8.35 -1.55 5.04
C ALA A 64 -8.09 -2.57 6.17
N PRO A 65 -7.78 -3.86 5.92
CA PRO A 65 -7.54 -4.85 6.98
C PRO A 65 -6.25 -4.60 7.79
N VAL A 66 -5.32 -3.81 7.25
CA VAL A 66 -4.09 -3.38 7.94
C VAL A 66 -4.42 -2.28 8.96
N THR A 67 -5.38 -1.40 8.64
CA THR A 67 -5.79 -0.24 9.44
C THR A 67 -6.90 -0.56 10.45
N GLU A 68 -7.83 -1.46 10.13
CA GLU A 68 -8.96 -1.85 11.00
C GLU A 68 -8.55 -2.67 12.23
N ARG A 69 -7.33 -3.22 12.27
CA ARG A 69 -6.77 -3.90 13.46
C ARG A 69 -5.98 -2.93 14.36
N ASN A 70 -6.53 -1.75 14.64
CA ASN A 70 -6.06 -0.82 15.66
C ASN A 70 -7.15 -0.62 16.71
#